data_AF-A0A455U5P2-F1
#
_entry.id   AF-A0A455U5P2-F1
#
_cell.length_a   1.000
_cell.length_b   1.000
_cell.length_c   1.000
_cell.angle_alpha   90.00
_cell.angle_beta   90.00
_cell.angle_gamma   90.00
#
_symmetry.space_group_name_H-M   'P 1'
#
loop_
_entity.id
_entity.type
_entity.pdbx_description
1 polymer ?
#
loop_
_entity_poly.entity_id
_entity_poly.type
_entity_poly.pdbx_seq_one_letter_code
_entity_poly.pdbx_strand_id
1 'polypeptide(L)'
;MSNRAIIVVDIQNEYFPGGKLQLEGIEKAAANAARVIEHARSAKDLVIYVQHESADPAIPFFTPRYTRGRHPLHGCTVGAGDSTSEAFP
;
A
#
# COMPACT_ATOMS: atom_id res chain seq x y z
N MET A 1 20.60 13.22 5.35
CA MET A 1 19.65 12.15 4.95
C MET A 1 20.08 10.88 5.63
N SER A 2 19.14 10.11 6.17
CA SER A 2 19.47 8.81 6.74
C SER A 2 19.49 7.76 5.61
N ASN A 3 20.35 6.74 5.67
CA ASN A 3 20.38 5.64 4.70
C ASN A 3 19.25 4.64 4.97
N ARG A 4 18.02 5.13 5.17
CA ARG A 4 16.85 4.32 5.46
C ARG A 4 15.74 4.58 4.44
N ALA A 5 14.98 3.53 4.16
CA ALA A 5 13.75 3.61 3.40
C ALA A 5 12.68 2.78 4.11
N ILE A 6 11.42 3.19 3.98
CA ILE A 6 10.25 2.42 4.41
C ILE A 6 9.65 1.77 3.18
N ILE A 7 9.43 0.45 3.26
CA ILE A 7 8.76 -0.31 2.20
C ILE A 7 7.40 -0.75 2.76
N VAL A 8 6.33 -0.32 2.11
CA VAL A 8 4.94 -0.64 2.42
C VAL A 8 4.49 -1.71 1.44
N VAL A 9 4.32 -2.94 1.91
CA VAL A 9 4.00 -4.08 1.05
C VAL A 9 2.53 -4.42 1.19
N ASP A 10 1.81 -4.39 0.06
CA ASP A 10 0.49 -4.99 -0.12
C ASP A 10 -0.57 -4.57 0.92
N ILE A 11 -0.48 -3.35 1.45
CA ILE A 11 -1.59 -2.76 2.21
C ILE A 11 -2.67 -2.33 1.21
N GLN A 12 -3.43 -3.31 0.72
CA GLN A 12 -4.45 -3.17 -0.32
C GLN A 12 -5.84 -3.51 0.23
N ASN A 13 -6.89 -2.99 -0.42
CA ASN A 13 -8.28 -3.11 0.03
C ASN A 13 -8.78 -4.57 0.08
N GLU A 14 -8.17 -5.45 -0.71
CA GLU A 14 -8.46 -6.89 -0.77
C GLU A 14 -8.33 -7.56 0.60
N TYR A 15 -7.46 -7.04 1.47
CA TYR A 15 -7.19 -7.58 2.80
C TYR A 15 -8.06 -7.00 3.92
N PHE A 16 -8.79 -5.89 3.66
CA PHE A 16 -9.67 -5.25 4.65
C PHE A 16 -11.01 -5.98 4.80
N PRO A 17 -11.78 -5.74 5.88
CA PRO A 17 -13.13 -6.26 6.00
C PRO A 17 -13.99 -5.91 4.77
N GLY A 18 -14.68 -6.90 4.20
CA GLY A 18 -15.42 -6.78 2.93
C GLY A 18 -14.56 -7.06 1.68
N GLY A 19 -13.25 -7.21 1.83
CA GLY A 19 -12.32 -7.62 0.78
C GLY A 19 -12.40 -9.11 0.45
N LYS A 20 -11.74 -9.50 -0.65
CA LYS A 20 -11.74 -10.88 -1.17
C LYS A 20 -10.77 -11.81 -0.43
N LEU A 21 -9.80 -11.25 0.30
CA LEU A 21 -8.73 -11.96 1.00
C LEU A 21 -8.54 -11.39 2.41
N GLN A 22 -9.62 -11.27 3.18
CA GLN A 22 -9.58 -10.59 4.48
C GLN A 22 -8.51 -11.16 5.42
N LEU A 23 -7.72 -10.27 6.03
CA LEU A 23 -6.72 -10.64 7.02
C LEU A 23 -7.18 -10.24 8.42
N GLU A 24 -6.91 -11.12 9.38
CA GLU A 24 -7.12 -10.82 10.79
C GLU A 24 -6.18 -9.68 11.25
N GLY A 25 -6.73 -8.67 11.92
CA GLY A 25 -5.95 -7.56 12.47
C GLY A 25 -5.45 -6.53 11.46
N ILE A 26 -5.88 -6.61 10.19
CA ILE A 26 -5.48 -5.69 9.11
C ILE A 26 -5.68 -4.21 9.45
N GLU A 27 -6.79 -3.85 10.12
CA GLU A 27 -7.09 -2.47 10.48
C GLU A 27 -6.06 -1.90 11.46
N LYS A 28 -5.66 -2.70 12.46
CA LYS A 28 -4.63 -2.33 13.43
C LYS A 28 -3.26 -2.25 12.77
N ALA A 29 -2.94 -3.18 11.87
CA ALA A 29 -1.70 -3.18 11.10
C ALA A 29 -1.60 -1.93 10.22
N ALA A 30 -2.66 -1.61 9.48
CA ALA A 30 -2.73 -0.42 8.63
C ALA A 30 -2.63 0.88 9.44
N ALA A 31 -3.30 0.96 10.60
CA ALA A 31 -3.18 2.11 11.49
C ALA A 31 -1.75 2.31 12.02
N ASN A 32 -1.03 1.23 12.33
CA ASN A 32 0.37 1.32 12.74
C ASN A 32 1.28 1.71 11.55
N ALA A 33 1.04 1.13 10.37
CA ALA A 33 1.78 1.48 9.16
C ALA A 33 1.62 2.97 8.81
N ALA A 34 0.42 3.54 8.95
CA ALA A 34 0.18 4.97 8.74
C ALA A 34 1.07 5.85 9.63
N ARG A 35 1.24 5.49 10.90
CA ARG A 35 2.15 6.21 11.82
C ARG A 35 3.61 6.13 11.40
N VAL A 36 4.06 4.95 10.94
CA VAL A 36 5.43 4.75 10.45
C VAL A 36 5.68 5.58 9.19
N ILE A 37 4.73 5.59 8.26
CA ILE A 37 4.80 6.38 7.02
C ILE A 37 4.84 7.87 7.32
N GLU A 38 3.98 8.36 8.22
CA GLU A 38 3.97 9.76 8.64
C GLU A 38 5.30 10.18 9.26
N HIS A 39 5.86 9.34 10.14
CA HIS A 39 7.17 9.58 10.71
C HIS A 39 8.27 9.64 9.62
N ALA A 40 8.28 8.69 8.69
CA ALA A 40 9.26 8.65 7.60
C ALA A 40 9.19 9.90 6.71
N ARG A 41 7.98 10.36 6.39
CA ARG A 41 7.77 11.63 5.66
C ARG A 41 8.32 12.82 6.42
N SER A 42 8.05 12.91 7.72
CA SER A 42 8.58 13.99 8.57
C SER A 42 10.11 13.99 8.62
N ALA A 43 10.72 12.80 8.57
CA ALA A 43 12.17 12.58 8.55
C ALA A 43 12.80 12.75 7.16
N LYS A 44 11.99 12.92 6.11
CA LYS A 44 12.41 12.93 4.69
C LYS A 44 13.10 11.63 4.28
N ASP A 45 12.69 10.51 4.89
CA ASP A 45 13.11 9.18 4.49
C ASP A 45 12.31 8.75 3.25
N LEU A 46 12.90 7.90 2.40
CA LEU A 46 12.22 7.38 1.20
C LEU A 46 11.10 6.43 1.61
N VAL A 47 9.90 6.60 1.05
CA VAL A 47 8.78 5.66 1.22
C VAL A 47 8.46 5.03 -0.14
N ILE A 48 8.47 3.70 -0.16
CA ILE A 48 8.20 2.87 -1.34
C ILE A 48 6.96 2.04 -1.07
N TYR A 49 5.97 2.09 -1.96
CA TYR A 49 4.78 1.26 -1.91
C TYR A 49 4.90 0.15 -2.94
N VAL A 50 4.78 -1.09 -2.48
CA VAL A 50 4.69 -2.29 -3.31
C VAL A 50 3.24 -2.74 -3.29
N GLN A 51 2.70 -2.99 -4.47
CA GLN A 51 1.34 -3.50 -4.63
C GLN A 51 1.36 -4.72 -5.55
N HIS A 52 0.53 -5.70 -5.22
CA HIS A 52 0.28 -6.84 -6.08
C HIS A 52 -0.81 -6.49 -7.09
N GLU A 53 -0.53 -6.72 -8.37
CA GLU A 53 -1.52 -6.66 -9.44
C GLU A 53 -1.46 -7.94 -10.28
N SER A 54 -2.61 -8.51 -10.61
CA SER A 54 -2.73 -9.67 -11.49
C SER A 54 -3.30 -9.23 -12.83
N ALA A 55 -2.53 -9.42 -13.90
CA ALA A 55 -2.99 -9.22 -15.26
C ALA A 55 -3.92 -10.36 -15.75
N ASP A 56 -4.02 -11.46 -14.99
CA ASP A 56 -4.88 -12.59 -15.34
C ASP A 56 -6.36 -12.28 -15.03
N PRO A 57 -7.23 -12.19 -16.05
CA PRO A 57 -8.65 -11.94 -15.87
C PRO A 57 -9.39 -13.08 -15.16
N ALA A 58 -8.79 -14.26 -15.02
CA ALA A 58 -9.33 -15.38 -14.25
C ALA A 58 -9.13 -15.22 -12.74
N ILE A 59 -8.19 -14.37 -12.30
CA ILE A 59 -7.96 -14.11 -10.87
C ILE A 59 -8.94 -13.02 -10.40
N PRO A 60 -9.86 -13.34 -9.47
CA PRO A 60 -10.90 -12.39 -9.10
C PRO A 60 -10.38 -11.28 -8.17
N PHE A 61 -9.15 -11.34 -7.67
CA PHE A 61 -8.53 -10.39 -6.74
C PHE A 61 -7.27 -9.78 -7.35
N PHE A 62 -6.77 -8.66 -6.80
CA PHE A 62 -5.66 -7.88 -7.38
C PHE A 62 -5.89 -7.46 -8.84
N THR A 63 -7.15 -7.35 -9.26
CA THR A 63 -7.49 -6.88 -10.60
C THR A 63 -6.94 -5.46 -10.78
N PRO A 64 -6.30 -5.12 -11.91
CA PRO A 64 -5.78 -3.78 -12.16
C PRO A 64 -6.95 -2.80 -12.18
N ARG A 65 -7.17 -2.12 -11.06
CA ARG A 65 -8.25 -1.13 -10.90
C ARG A 65 -7.75 0.29 -10.83
N TYR A 66 -6.45 0.53 -10.96
CA TYR A 66 -5.91 1.86 -10.81
C TYR A 66 -5.64 2.54 -12.15
N THR A 67 -6.67 3.23 -12.63
CA THR A 67 -6.44 4.49 -13.33
C THR A 67 -5.60 5.39 -12.42
N ARG A 68 -4.51 5.92 -12.99
CA ARG A 68 -3.56 6.84 -12.37
C ARG A 68 -4.28 7.97 -11.63
N GLY A 69 -4.42 7.84 -10.31
CA GLY A 69 -4.99 8.87 -9.46
C GLY A 69 -5.70 8.34 -8.23
N ARG A 70 -5.03 8.42 -7.08
CA ARG A 70 -5.63 8.75 -5.78
C ARG A 70 -6.92 7.98 -5.44
N HIS A 71 -6.79 6.79 -4.86
CA HIS A 71 -7.82 6.25 -3.98
C HIS A 71 -7.21 6.06 -2.58
N PRO A 72 -7.94 6.36 -1.49
CA PRO A 72 -7.37 6.26 -0.16
C PRO A 72 -7.21 4.79 0.21
N LEU A 73 -5.96 4.35 0.39
CA LEU A 73 -5.71 3.28 1.34
C LEU A 73 -6.14 3.84 2.69
N HIS A 74 -7.00 3.15 3.43
CA HIS A 74 -7.57 3.57 4.71
C HIS A 74 -6.50 4.15 5.68
N GLY A 75 -6.22 5.45 5.59
CA GLY A 75 -5.14 6.15 6.32
C GLY A 75 -3.73 6.13 5.71
N CYS A 76 -3.42 5.26 4.74
CA CYS A 76 -2.08 5.12 4.13
C CYS A 76 -2.00 5.70 2.71
N THR A 77 -2.47 6.93 2.51
CA THR A 77 -2.48 7.56 1.17
C THR A 77 -1.06 7.78 0.66
N VAL A 78 -0.74 7.36 -0.56
CA VAL A 78 0.52 7.72 -1.24
C VAL A 78 0.61 9.24 -1.39
N GLY A 79 1.68 9.83 -0.85
CA GLY A 79 1.91 11.27 -0.79
C GLY A 79 2.86 11.76 -1.88
N ALA A 80 2.95 13.08 -2.07
CA ALA A 80 3.92 13.66 -3.00
C ALA A 80 5.35 13.39 -2.52
N GLY A 81 6.17 12.71 -3.35
CA GLY A 81 7.53 12.30 -3.02
C GLY A 81 7.68 10.80 -2.70
N ASP A 82 6.58 10.08 -2.55
CA ASP A 82 6.59 8.63 -2.40
C ASP A 82 6.76 7.94 -3.76
N SER A 83 7.42 6.78 -3.76
CA SER A 83 7.58 5.94 -4.96
C SER A 83 6.63 4.75 -4.92
N THR A 84 6.00 4.42 -6.04
CA THR A 84 5.15 3.22 -6.19
C THR A 84 5.81 2.25 -7.15
N SER A 85 5.84 0.98 -6.78
CA SER A 85 6.32 -0.12 -7.63
C SER A 85 5.27 -1.23 -7.68
N GLU A 86 5.07 -1.78 -8.86
CA GLU A 86 4.17 -2.91 -9.09
C GLU A 86 4.99 -4.21 -9.00
N ALA A 87 4.48 -5.19 -8.25
CA ALA A 87 5.01 -6.54 -8.24
C ALA A 87 4.13 -7.41 -9.15
N PHE A 88 4.65 -7.76 -10.33
CA PHE A 88 4.00 -8.69 -11.25
C PHE A 88 4.42 -10.12 -10.92
N PRO A 89 3.49 -11.08 -10.83
CA PRO A 89 3.80 -12.51 -10.91
C PRO A 89 4.18 -12.93 -12.34
#